data_AF-A0A2M7J689-F1
#
_entry.id   AF-A0A2M7J689-F1
#
_cell.length_a   1.000
_cell.length_b   1.000
_cell.length_c   1.000
_cell.angle_alpha   90.00
_cell.angle_beta   90.00
_cell.angle_gamma   90.00
#
_symmetry.space_group_name_H-M   'P 1'
#
loop_
_entity.id
_entity.type
_entity.pdbx_description
1 polymer ?
#
loop_
_entity_poly.entity_id
_entity_poly.type
_entity_poly.pdbx_seq_one_letter_code
_entity_poly.pdbx_strand_id
1 'polypeptide(L)'
;MKAALFLFTFIPALLTASAAGTERESLNREKFRLTWQYPRPLTPAEEYQTGILSRKISSFSNLLDEILSRSGSERINVFIGTGSKNFFDSQRKTLFLEGGAAFDIKKSLNVLSAGLGIPADYLGLRDYFGNPIPYRGAFLALFQMNGRFYLSEERNGKSSVLLEESQYFNQLQSAGGQLMAYRLRNSLWFVNIGRKKNFLYYSADDPSVSTSFGGDLFLKAFDSDGKSCAIAVVSGDKSHILHGRISGKPEILFADLPYDIDRIFISGDRIVFSATDETGRTIVGVASASQKKIFNLYSMAEEFVVLAKDSKGMYIFYPRSRRIAFLDEEHHTVLISGMKAQKIRDGDGVKYLIAPKQDFLDESSLGALLESHSPSVMYLRDVNHLNFVKKQLSSCEQYSFYPLSADEYVILAKEGSTRKFTKYAVRGLLSEERLLFEKNNRRRKYALALSAFLAMLILTAQGVINGKKKQKNG
;
A
#
# COMPACT_ATOMS: atom_id res chain seq x y z
N MET A 1 -43.09 -53.57 25.60
CA MET A 1 -42.10 -52.73 24.89
C MET A 1 -42.26 -52.81 23.37
N LYS A 2 -43.32 -52.23 22.78
CA LYS A 2 -43.50 -52.14 21.31
C LYS A 2 -44.07 -50.79 20.82
N ALA A 3 -44.16 -49.78 21.69
CA ALA A 3 -44.69 -48.46 21.33
C ALA A 3 -43.60 -47.43 20.94
N ALA A 4 -42.33 -47.69 21.28
CA ALA A 4 -41.24 -46.74 21.02
C ALA A 4 -40.63 -46.86 19.60
N LEU A 5 -40.88 -47.96 18.88
CA LEU A 5 -40.36 -48.14 17.52
C LEU A 5 -41.22 -47.49 16.42
N PHE A 6 -42.43 -47.03 16.73
CA PHE A 6 -43.34 -46.43 15.75
C PHE A 6 -43.26 -44.90 15.64
N LEU A 7 -42.44 -44.25 16.47
CA LEU A 7 -42.25 -42.79 16.45
C LEU A 7 -41.12 -42.32 15.51
N PHE A 8 -40.30 -43.23 14.98
CA PHE A 8 -39.20 -42.88 14.06
C PHE A 8 -39.51 -43.04 12.58
N THR A 9 -40.67 -43.60 12.21
CA THR A 9 -41.09 -43.75 10.81
C THR A 9 -42.07 -42.66 10.34
N PHE A 10 -42.48 -41.75 11.22
CA PHE A 10 -43.44 -40.67 10.89
C PHE A 10 -42.83 -39.29 10.60
N ILE A 11 -41.50 -39.14 10.63
CA ILE A 11 -40.86 -37.85 10.35
C ILE A 11 -40.75 -37.48 8.85
N PRO A 12 -40.87 -38.39 7.85
CA PRO A 12 -40.98 -37.96 6.45
C PRO A 12 -42.33 -37.29 6.12
N ALA A 13 -43.38 -37.52 6.92
CA ALA A 13 -44.73 -37.02 6.64
C ALA A 13 -44.98 -35.58 7.14
N LEU A 14 -44.14 -35.05 8.05
CA LEU A 14 -44.26 -33.67 8.53
C LEU A 14 -43.62 -32.63 7.59
N LEU A 15 -42.98 -33.06 6.49
CA LEU A 15 -42.30 -32.18 5.52
C LEU A 15 -43.07 -32.00 4.19
N THR A 16 -44.30 -32.53 4.10
CA THR A 16 -45.12 -32.49 2.87
C THR A 16 -46.44 -31.73 2.99
N ALA A 17 -46.91 -31.37 4.17
CA ALA A 17 -48.04 -30.46 4.30
C ALA A 17 -47.51 -29.02 4.30
N SER A 18 -47.71 -28.27 3.21
CA SER A 18 -47.62 -26.81 3.32
C SER A 18 -48.67 -26.37 4.34
N ALA A 19 -48.27 -25.57 5.32
CA ALA A 19 -49.25 -24.89 6.14
C ALA A 19 -50.14 -24.05 5.21
N ALA A 20 -51.46 -24.09 5.42
CA ALA A 20 -52.39 -23.32 4.61
C ALA A 20 -51.94 -21.85 4.55
N GLY A 21 -51.75 -21.30 3.34
CA GLY A 21 -51.25 -19.93 3.13
C GLY A 21 -49.74 -19.80 2.91
N THR A 22 -48.99 -20.89 2.71
CA THR A 22 -47.56 -20.84 2.32
C THR A 22 -47.34 -21.37 0.90
N GLU A 23 -46.51 -20.66 0.14
CA GLU A 23 -45.96 -21.13 -1.13
C GLU A 23 -44.62 -21.83 -0.90
N ARG A 24 -44.33 -22.82 -1.75
CA ARG A 24 -43.11 -23.62 -1.69
C ARG A 24 -42.47 -23.66 -3.06
N GLU A 25 -41.22 -23.26 -3.12
CA GLU A 25 -40.39 -23.34 -4.31
C GLU A 25 -39.20 -24.28 -4.06
N SER A 26 -38.68 -24.87 -5.13
CA SER A 26 -37.51 -25.73 -5.04
C SER A 26 -36.61 -25.60 -6.25
N LEU A 27 -35.31 -25.61 -5.99
CA LEU A 27 -34.24 -25.58 -6.97
C LEU A 27 -33.39 -26.83 -6.79
N ASN A 28 -33.19 -27.57 -7.86
CA ASN A 28 -32.41 -28.81 -7.84
C ASN A 28 -31.12 -28.62 -8.64
N ARG A 29 -29.97 -28.79 -7.98
CA ARG A 29 -28.64 -28.79 -8.61
C ARG A 29 -27.98 -30.16 -8.44
N GLU A 30 -26.81 -30.33 -9.04
CA GLU A 30 -26.04 -31.57 -8.94
C GLU A 30 -25.65 -31.87 -7.48
N LYS A 31 -25.12 -30.87 -6.77
CA LYS A 31 -24.58 -31.00 -5.41
C LYS A 31 -25.57 -30.71 -4.29
N PHE A 32 -26.76 -30.20 -4.58
CA PHE A 32 -27.76 -29.97 -3.55
C PHE A 32 -29.17 -29.83 -4.10
N ARG A 33 -30.15 -30.04 -3.21
CA ARG A 33 -31.54 -29.64 -3.45
C ARG A 33 -31.91 -28.55 -2.45
N LEU A 34 -32.27 -27.37 -2.94
CA LEU A 34 -32.72 -26.24 -2.13
C LEU A 34 -34.24 -26.14 -2.20
N THR A 35 -34.89 -26.12 -1.05
CA THR A 35 -36.33 -25.89 -0.92
C THR A 35 -36.53 -24.68 -0.03
N TRP A 36 -37.41 -23.76 -0.43
CA TRP A 36 -37.79 -22.65 0.43
C TRP A 36 -39.31 -22.49 0.50
N GLN A 37 -39.78 -22.05 1.66
CA GLN A 37 -41.17 -21.80 1.96
C GLN A 37 -41.34 -20.35 2.40
N TYR A 38 -42.36 -19.68 1.88
CA TYR A 38 -42.71 -18.31 2.24
C TYR A 38 -44.24 -18.13 2.28
N PRO A 39 -44.76 -17.18 3.06
CA PRO A 39 -46.19 -16.86 3.05
C PRO A 39 -46.63 -16.41 1.67
N ARG A 40 -47.80 -16.85 1.20
CA ARG A 40 -48.36 -16.40 -0.07
C ARG A 40 -48.55 -14.88 -0.02
N PRO A 41 -47.95 -14.10 -0.94
CA PRO A 41 -48.10 -12.65 -0.92
C PRO A 41 -49.55 -12.28 -1.29
N LEU A 42 -50.15 -11.38 -0.51
CA LEU A 42 -51.52 -10.89 -0.73
C LEU A 42 -51.53 -9.40 -1.13
N THR A 43 -50.40 -8.72 -0.99
CA THR A 43 -50.23 -7.30 -1.32
C THR A 43 -49.02 -7.05 -2.24
N PRO A 44 -49.01 -5.96 -3.03
CA PRO A 44 -47.85 -5.61 -3.87
C PRO A 44 -46.54 -5.42 -3.09
N ALA A 45 -46.62 -4.98 -1.83
CA ALA A 45 -45.45 -4.85 -0.97
C ALA A 45 -44.87 -6.22 -0.56
N GLU A 46 -45.73 -7.20 -0.29
CA GLU A 46 -45.32 -8.58 0.01
C GLU A 46 -44.78 -9.29 -1.24
N GLU A 47 -45.35 -9.03 -2.42
CA GLU A 47 -44.80 -9.50 -3.69
C GLU A 47 -43.38 -8.96 -3.92
N TYR A 48 -43.17 -7.67 -3.68
CA TYR A 48 -41.84 -7.05 -3.79
C TYR A 48 -40.82 -7.66 -2.81
N GLN A 49 -41.22 -7.88 -1.55
CA GLN A 49 -40.35 -8.52 -0.56
C GLN A 49 -40.03 -9.98 -0.91
N THR A 50 -41.01 -10.71 -1.45
CA THR A 50 -40.84 -12.07 -1.96
C THR A 50 -39.85 -12.09 -3.13
N GLY A 51 -39.94 -11.10 -4.03
CA GLY A 51 -38.97 -10.92 -5.12
C GLY A 51 -37.54 -10.66 -4.62
N ILE A 52 -37.36 -9.86 -3.57
CA ILE A 52 -36.05 -9.66 -2.93
C ILE A 52 -35.53 -10.96 -2.31
N LEU A 53 -36.39 -11.70 -1.61
CA LEU A 53 -36.02 -12.98 -1.00
C LEU A 53 -35.59 -14.00 -2.07
N SER A 54 -36.36 -14.14 -3.14
CA SER A 54 -36.04 -15.05 -4.26
C SER A 54 -34.69 -14.70 -4.91
N ARG A 55 -34.38 -13.41 -5.10
CA ARG A 55 -33.05 -12.96 -5.56
C ARG A 55 -31.95 -13.33 -4.57
N LYS A 56 -32.14 -13.12 -3.26
CA LYS A 56 -31.16 -13.50 -2.23
C LYS A 56 -30.92 -15.01 -2.21
N ILE A 57 -31.97 -15.81 -2.31
CA ILE A 57 -31.88 -17.28 -2.35
C ILE A 57 -31.16 -17.75 -3.61
N SER A 58 -31.42 -17.11 -4.75
CA SER A 58 -30.70 -17.38 -6.00
C SER A 58 -29.20 -17.08 -5.87
N SER A 59 -28.84 -15.93 -5.29
CA SER A 59 -27.43 -15.59 -5.00
C SER A 59 -26.78 -16.60 -4.05
N PHE A 60 -27.46 -16.99 -2.99
CA PHE A 60 -26.99 -18.03 -2.07
C PHE A 60 -26.80 -19.38 -2.79
N SER A 61 -27.73 -19.77 -3.66
CA SER A 61 -27.63 -21.00 -4.44
C SER A 61 -26.39 -21.02 -5.33
N ASN A 62 -26.00 -19.91 -5.94
CA ASN A 62 -24.80 -19.84 -6.77
C ASN A 62 -23.53 -20.02 -5.92
N LEU A 63 -23.45 -19.33 -4.78
CA LEU A 63 -22.33 -19.44 -3.84
C LEU A 63 -22.21 -20.86 -3.27
N LEU A 64 -23.34 -21.47 -2.93
CA LEU A 64 -23.39 -22.84 -2.41
C LEU A 64 -22.82 -23.85 -3.41
N ASP A 65 -23.15 -23.70 -4.70
CA ASP A 65 -22.67 -24.56 -5.77
C ASP A 65 -21.14 -24.47 -5.93
N GLU A 66 -20.59 -23.27 -5.85
CA GLU A 66 -19.14 -23.02 -5.91
C GLU A 66 -18.40 -23.67 -4.72
N ILE A 67 -18.95 -23.55 -3.51
CA ILE A 67 -18.36 -24.11 -2.29
C ILE A 67 -18.40 -25.64 -2.30
N LEU A 68 -19.55 -26.24 -2.65
CA LEU A 68 -19.71 -27.70 -2.65
C LEU A 68 -18.91 -28.37 -3.77
N SER A 69 -18.78 -27.72 -4.93
CA SER A 69 -17.99 -28.25 -6.05
C SER A 69 -16.49 -28.32 -5.73
N ARG A 70 -15.98 -27.36 -4.96
CA ARG A 70 -14.55 -27.29 -4.58
C ARG A 70 -14.18 -28.18 -3.40
N SER A 71 -15.11 -28.45 -2.48
CA SER A 71 -14.86 -29.23 -1.26
C SER A 71 -14.96 -30.75 -1.47
N GLY A 72 -15.36 -31.21 -2.66
CA GLY A 72 -15.61 -32.63 -2.92
C GLY A 72 -16.79 -33.20 -2.13
N SER A 73 -17.63 -32.34 -1.55
CA SER A 73 -18.68 -32.72 -0.61
C SER A 73 -19.77 -33.59 -1.26
N GLU A 74 -20.35 -34.47 -0.44
CA GLU A 74 -21.55 -35.24 -0.77
C GLU A 74 -22.75 -34.31 -0.99
N ARG A 75 -23.76 -34.82 -1.72
CA ARG A 75 -24.97 -34.06 -2.01
C ARG A 75 -25.75 -33.77 -0.72
N ILE A 76 -26.17 -32.51 -0.51
CA ILE A 76 -26.94 -32.10 0.66
C ILE A 76 -28.34 -31.59 0.30
N ASN A 77 -29.24 -31.55 1.29
CA ASN A 77 -30.50 -30.82 1.17
C ASN A 77 -30.42 -29.49 1.91
N VAL A 78 -31.08 -28.46 1.39
CA VAL A 78 -31.21 -27.15 2.05
C VAL A 78 -32.68 -26.82 2.18
N PHE A 79 -33.11 -26.48 3.38
CA PHE A 79 -34.47 -26.06 3.68
C PHE A 79 -34.46 -24.65 4.29
N ILE A 80 -35.16 -23.71 3.64
CA ILE A 80 -35.30 -22.32 4.09
C ILE A 80 -36.77 -22.10 4.47
N GLY A 81 -37.05 -21.73 5.72
CA GLY A 81 -38.44 -21.59 6.17
C GLY A 81 -38.62 -20.61 7.32
N THR A 82 -39.80 -20.01 7.40
CA THR A 82 -40.20 -19.16 8.54
C THR A 82 -40.30 -20.02 9.81
N GLY A 83 -39.54 -19.68 10.84
CA GLY A 83 -39.50 -20.43 12.11
C GLY A 83 -38.44 -21.54 12.20
N SER A 84 -37.69 -21.81 11.13
CA SER A 84 -36.48 -22.64 11.20
C SER A 84 -35.41 -21.95 12.02
N LYS A 85 -34.60 -22.70 12.78
CA LYS A 85 -33.31 -22.20 13.32
C LYS A 85 -32.20 -22.56 12.35
N ASN A 86 -31.17 -21.73 12.24
CA ASN A 86 -29.99 -22.05 11.42
C ASN A 86 -29.19 -23.20 12.07
N PHE A 87 -29.25 -24.41 11.50
CA PHE A 87 -28.41 -25.53 11.92
C PHE A 87 -28.19 -26.55 10.78
N PHE A 88 -27.13 -27.35 10.89
CA PHE A 88 -26.86 -28.44 9.97
C PHE A 88 -27.08 -29.79 10.66
N ASP A 89 -27.96 -30.61 10.10
CA ASP A 89 -28.19 -31.99 10.52
C ASP A 89 -27.21 -32.91 9.78
N SER A 90 -26.17 -33.37 10.47
CA SER A 90 -25.14 -34.23 9.88
C SER A 90 -25.65 -35.62 9.52
N GLN A 91 -26.65 -36.15 10.24
CA GLN A 91 -27.25 -37.46 9.99
C GLN A 91 -28.12 -37.43 8.73
N ARG A 92 -28.93 -36.37 8.57
CA ARG A 92 -29.82 -36.19 7.42
C ARG A 92 -29.17 -35.47 6.24
N LYS A 93 -27.91 -35.02 6.38
CA LYS A 93 -27.20 -34.18 5.41
C LYS A 93 -28.05 -33.01 4.94
N THR A 94 -28.73 -32.36 5.90
CA THR A 94 -29.74 -31.34 5.62
C THR A 94 -29.42 -30.06 6.39
N LEU A 95 -29.29 -28.95 5.66
CA LEU A 95 -29.10 -27.61 6.21
C LEU A 95 -30.46 -26.94 6.38
N PHE A 96 -30.80 -26.58 7.62
CA PHE A 96 -32.01 -25.83 7.95
C PHE A 96 -31.64 -24.36 8.17
N LEU A 97 -32.35 -23.47 7.47
CA LEU A 97 -32.08 -22.03 7.44
C LEU A 97 -33.35 -21.21 7.71
N GLU A 98 -33.19 -20.08 8.39
CA GLU A 98 -34.21 -19.07 8.62
C GLU A 98 -34.66 -18.44 7.28
N GLY A 99 -35.96 -18.42 7.00
CA GLY A 99 -36.55 -17.79 5.80
C GLY A 99 -37.07 -16.37 6.02
N GLY A 100 -37.59 -15.76 4.95
CA GLY A 100 -38.20 -14.43 5.01
C GLY A 100 -37.20 -13.29 5.22
N ALA A 101 -37.60 -12.24 5.94
CA ALA A 101 -36.76 -11.08 6.24
C ALA A 101 -35.51 -11.44 7.10
N ALA A 102 -35.55 -12.55 7.83
CA ALA A 102 -34.45 -13.04 8.65
C ALA A 102 -33.38 -13.80 7.85
N PHE A 103 -33.63 -14.12 6.57
CA PHE A 103 -32.67 -14.86 5.74
C PHE A 103 -31.41 -14.03 5.49
N ASP A 104 -30.29 -14.52 6.03
CA ASP A 104 -28.96 -13.95 5.91
C ASP A 104 -28.00 -14.96 5.29
N ILE A 105 -27.42 -14.58 4.14
CA ILE A 105 -26.52 -15.43 3.36
C ILE A 105 -25.27 -15.79 4.18
N LYS A 106 -24.71 -14.84 4.91
CA LYS A 106 -23.47 -15.03 5.67
C LYS A 106 -23.68 -15.98 6.86
N LYS A 107 -24.76 -15.81 7.61
CA LYS A 107 -25.16 -16.74 8.69
C LYS A 107 -25.37 -18.15 8.14
N SER A 108 -26.08 -18.25 7.02
CA SER A 108 -26.39 -19.54 6.37
C SER A 108 -25.13 -20.29 5.96
N LEU A 109 -24.17 -19.58 5.38
CA LEU A 109 -22.89 -20.16 4.97
C LEU A 109 -22.00 -20.56 6.15
N ASN A 110 -22.00 -19.80 7.25
CA ASN A 110 -21.26 -20.18 8.46
C ASN A 110 -21.78 -21.49 9.06
N VAL A 111 -23.10 -21.69 9.08
CA VAL A 111 -23.71 -22.94 9.56
C VAL A 111 -23.37 -24.10 8.64
N LEU A 112 -23.37 -23.90 7.33
CA LEU A 112 -22.92 -24.89 6.35
C LEU A 112 -21.45 -25.28 6.59
N SER A 113 -20.56 -24.28 6.70
CA SER A 113 -19.13 -24.51 6.90
C SER A 113 -18.86 -25.29 8.19
N ALA A 114 -19.49 -24.89 9.30
CA ALA A 114 -19.38 -25.60 10.56
C ALA A 114 -19.94 -27.03 10.47
N GLY A 115 -21.08 -27.22 9.79
CA GLY A 115 -21.75 -28.51 9.66
C GLY A 115 -21.03 -29.51 8.77
N LEU A 116 -20.38 -29.05 7.70
CA LEU A 116 -19.62 -29.87 6.76
C LEU A 116 -18.13 -29.99 7.11
N GLY A 117 -17.67 -29.32 8.17
CA GLY A 117 -16.24 -29.26 8.49
C GLY A 117 -15.41 -28.53 7.44
N ILE A 118 -16.04 -27.65 6.65
CA ILE A 118 -15.34 -26.81 5.68
C ILE A 118 -14.72 -25.64 6.47
N PRO A 119 -13.40 -25.43 6.39
CA PRO A 119 -12.75 -24.28 7.03
C PRO A 119 -13.44 -22.97 6.63
N ALA A 120 -13.65 -22.06 7.60
CA ALA A 120 -14.37 -20.79 7.40
C ALA A 120 -13.74 -19.87 6.34
N ASP A 121 -12.52 -20.20 5.89
CA ASP A 121 -11.73 -19.56 4.84
C ASP A 121 -12.37 -19.59 3.44
N TYR A 122 -13.45 -20.37 3.25
CA TYR A 122 -14.11 -20.59 1.96
C TYR A 122 -15.03 -19.46 1.48
N LEU A 123 -15.26 -18.42 2.28
CA LEU A 123 -16.28 -17.40 2.02
C LEU A 123 -15.79 -16.15 1.27
N GLY A 124 -14.66 -16.25 0.57
CA GLY A 124 -14.33 -15.42 -0.60
C GLY A 124 -13.68 -14.05 -0.36
N LEU A 125 -13.66 -13.53 0.88
CA LEU A 125 -12.92 -12.30 1.18
C LEU A 125 -11.44 -12.61 1.36
N ARG A 126 -10.63 -12.03 0.48
CA ARG A 126 -9.17 -12.16 0.48
C ARG A 126 -8.52 -10.81 0.74
N ASP A 127 -7.41 -10.82 1.47
CA ASP A 127 -6.61 -9.63 1.69
C ASP A 127 -5.91 -9.21 0.39
N TYR A 128 -5.16 -8.12 0.45
CA TYR A 128 -4.32 -7.67 -0.66
C TYR A 128 -3.44 -8.78 -1.29
N PHE A 129 -2.98 -9.77 -0.51
CA PHE A 129 -2.12 -10.87 -0.98
C PHE A 129 -2.89 -12.12 -1.42
N GLY A 130 -4.23 -12.09 -1.40
CA GLY A 130 -5.04 -13.25 -1.73
C GLY A 130 -5.25 -14.22 -0.57
N ASN A 131 -4.82 -13.88 0.65
CA ASN A 131 -5.01 -14.72 1.83
C ASN A 131 -6.46 -14.60 2.35
N PRO A 132 -7.08 -15.69 2.80
CA PRO A 132 -8.41 -15.64 3.40
C PRO A 132 -8.39 -14.79 4.67
N ILE A 133 -9.43 -13.97 4.85
CA ILE A 133 -9.50 -13.04 5.97
C ILE A 133 -10.46 -13.58 7.04
N PRO A 134 -10.03 -13.64 8.32
CA PRO A 134 -10.94 -13.98 9.41
C PRO A 134 -12.06 -12.94 9.53
N TYR A 135 -13.30 -13.40 9.68
CA TYR A 135 -14.53 -12.59 9.66
C TYR A 135 -14.68 -11.51 10.76
N ARG A 136 -13.66 -11.31 11.58
CA ARG A 136 -13.64 -10.38 12.71
C ARG A 136 -12.39 -9.51 12.59
N GLY A 137 -12.61 -8.20 12.49
CA GLY A 137 -11.54 -7.20 12.38
C GLY A 137 -11.75 -6.29 11.18
N ALA A 138 -11.01 -5.19 11.16
CA ALA A 138 -10.87 -4.42 9.93
C ALA A 138 -9.85 -5.12 9.03
N PHE A 139 -9.89 -4.88 7.71
CA PHE A 139 -8.85 -5.33 6.77
C PHE A 139 -8.82 -4.48 5.49
N LEU A 140 -7.70 -4.50 4.77
CA LEU A 140 -7.63 -4.01 3.39
C LEU A 140 -7.94 -5.15 2.41
N ALA A 141 -9.06 -5.03 1.71
CA ALA A 141 -9.51 -5.99 0.69
C ALA A 141 -9.11 -5.52 -0.70
N LEU A 142 -8.71 -6.46 -1.55
CA LEU A 142 -8.54 -6.22 -2.99
C LEU A 142 -9.70 -6.87 -3.74
N PHE A 143 -10.46 -6.10 -4.52
CA PHE A 143 -11.46 -6.66 -5.42
C PHE A 143 -11.43 -6.00 -6.80
N GLN A 144 -11.84 -6.77 -7.81
CA GLN A 144 -11.92 -6.31 -9.19
C GLN A 144 -13.38 -6.15 -9.58
N MET A 145 -13.75 -4.96 -10.07
CA MET A 145 -15.10 -4.68 -10.57
C MET A 145 -14.99 -3.86 -11.86
N ASN A 146 -15.70 -4.25 -12.92
CA ASN A 146 -15.69 -3.58 -14.22
C ASN A 146 -14.26 -3.40 -14.81
N GLY A 147 -13.37 -4.37 -14.58
CA GLY A 147 -11.96 -4.30 -15.03
C GLY A 147 -11.07 -3.34 -14.22
N ARG A 148 -11.60 -2.72 -13.15
CA ARG A 148 -10.88 -1.81 -12.26
C ARG A 148 -10.57 -2.49 -10.92
N PHE A 149 -9.44 -2.16 -10.33
CA PHE A 149 -9.02 -2.67 -9.03
C PHE A 149 -9.43 -1.71 -7.93
N TYR A 150 -9.94 -2.24 -6.84
CA TYR A 150 -10.36 -1.48 -5.67
C TYR A 150 -9.62 -1.99 -4.44
N LEU A 151 -9.09 -1.06 -3.65
CA LEU A 151 -8.65 -1.32 -2.29
C LEU A 151 -9.73 -0.77 -1.35
N SER A 152 -10.38 -1.60 -0.55
CA SER A 152 -11.34 -1.14 0.47
C SER A 152 -10.86 -1.40 1.89
N GLU A 153 -11.18 -0.49 2.79
CA GLU A 153 -11.24 -0.81 4.21
C GLU A 153 -12.58 -1.51 4.46
N GLU A 154 -12.52 -2.78 4.86
CA GLU A 154 -13.67 -3.52 5.36
C GLU A 154 -13.65 -3.48 6.88
N ARG A 155 -14.69 -2.95 7.50
CA ARG A 155 -14.82 -2.91 8.96
C ARG A 155 -16.27 -3.16 9.37
N ASN A 156 -16.49 -4.13 10.25
CA ASN A 156 -17.83 -4.49 10.76
C ASN A 156 -18.89 -4.70 9.66
N GLY A 157 -18.47 -5.26 8.51
CA GLY A 157 -19.35 -5.50 7.36
C GLY A 157 -19.68 -4.27 6.51
N LYS A 158 -18.97 -3.16 6.70
CA LYS A 158 -19.02 -1.98 5.82
C LYS A 158 -17.73 -1.86 5.01
N SER A 159 -17.88 -1.65 3.71
CA SER A 159 -16.81 -1.42 2.75
C SER A 159 -16.64 0.07 2.47
N SER A 160 -15.44 0.61 2.67
CA SER A 160 -15.08 1.97 2.23
C SER A 160 -13.97 1.89 1.20
N VAL A 161 -14.26 2.29 -0.05
CA VAL A 161 -13.26 2.31 -1.13
C VAL A 161 -12.20 3.37 -0.82
N LEU A 162 -10.94 2.94 -0.74
CA LEU A 162 -9.79 3.79 -0.48
C LEU A 162 -9.05 4.18 -1.76
N LEU A 163 -8.97 3.27 -2.72
CA LEU A 163 -8.28 3.49 -4.00
C LEU A 163 -8.96 2.68 -5.11
N GLU A 164 -9.08 3.28 -6.29
CA GLU A 164 -9.60 2.66 -7.51
C GLU A 164 -8.53 2.80 -8.61
N GLU A 165 -7.72 1.77 -8.90
CA GLU A 165 -6.74 1.84 -10.01
C GLU A 165 -6.02 0.51 -10.30
N SER A 166 -6.00 0.09 -11.56
CA SER A 166 -5.51 -1.24 -11.98
C SER A 166 -4.00 -1.41 -12.14
N GLN A 167 -3.28 -0.30 -12.36
CA GLN A 167 -1.86 -0.35 -12.74
C GLN A 167 -0.92 0.18 -11.65
N TYR A 168 -1.44 0.98 -10.72
CA TYR A 168 -0.66 1.66 -9.69
C TYR A 168 0.14 0.69 -8.82
N PHE A 169 -0.50 -0.38 -8.33
CA PHE A 169 0.12 -1.33 -7.41
C PHE A 169 1.20 -2.21 -8.06
N ASN A 170 0.94 -2.70 -9.27
CA ASN A 170 1.91 -3.51 -10.02
C ASN A 170 3.16 -2.67 -10.38
N GLN A 171 2.99 -1.36 -10.61
CA GLN A 171 4.10 -0.45 -10.92
C GLN A 171 4.85 0.01 -9.65
N LEU A 172 4.20 0.10 -8.48
CA LEU A 172 4.86 0.30 -7.19
C LEU A 172 5.75 -0.88 -6.79
N GLN A 173 5.28 -2.11 -7.04
CA GLN A 173 6.04 -3.32 -6.80
C GLN A 173 7.29 -3.38 -7.70
N SER A 174 7.17 -2.98 -8.97
CA SER A 174 8.32 -2.93 -9.89
C SER A 174 9.29 -1.78 -9.58
N ALA A 175 8.84 -0.73 -8.88
CA ALA A 175 9.68 0.34 -8.35
C ALA A 175 10.46 -0.03 -7.07
N GLY A 176 10.27 -1.25 -6.54
CA GLY A 176 11.10 -1.80 -5.46
C GLY A 176 10.59 -1.54 -4.03
N GLY A 177 9.37 -1.06 -3.85
CA GLY A 177 8.77 -0.90 -2.52
C GLY A 177 8.50 -2.25 -1.84
N GLN A 178 9.06 -2.48 -0.64
CA GLN A 178 8.79 -3.70 0.16
C GLN A 178 7.68 -3.49 1.21
N LEU A 179 7.30 -2.25 1.48
CA LEU A 179 6.33 -1.87 2.50
C LEU A 179 5.47 -0.70 1.99
N MET A 180 4.16 -0.78 2.19
CA MET A 180 3.22 0.31 1.99
C MET A 180 2.52 0.60 3.32
N ALA A 181 2.25 1.88 3.60
CA ALA A 181 1.49 2.28 4.77
C ALA A 181 0.31 3.17 4.33
N TYR A 182 -0.89 2.88 4.83
CA TYR A 182 -2.07 3.71 4.58
C TYR A 182 -2.53 4.36 5.88
N ARG A 183 -2.53 5.69 5.85
CA ARG A 183 -3.05 6.52 6.94
C ARG A 183 -4.49 6.89 6.64
N LEU A 184 -5.41 6.39 7.45
CA LEU A 184 -6.80 6.81 7.48
C LEU A 184 -7.03 7.72 8.69
N ARG A 185 -8.22 8.34 8.78
CA ARG A 185 -8.54 9.33 9.83
C ARG A 185 -8.34 8.77 11.24
N ASN A 186 -8.62 7.48 11.45
CA ASN A 186 -8.58 6.81 12.76
C ASN A 186 -7.91 5.43 12.70
N SER A 187 -7.20 5.10 11.62
CA SER A 187 -6.51 3.84 11.48
C SER A 187 -5.22 3.96 10.67
N LEU A 188 -4.25 3.10 11.00
CA LEU A 188 -2.98 2.98 10.28
C LEU A 188 -2.81 1.54 9.82
N TRP A 189 -2.64 1.37 8.52
CA TRP A 189 -2.45 0.09 7.87
C TRP A 189 -1.03 -0.07 7.35
N PHE A 190 -0.49 -1.28 7.43
CA PHE A 190 0.78 -1.63 6.81
C PHE A 190 0.64 -2.88 5.95
N VAL A 191 1.14 -2.78 4.73
CA VAL A 191 1.20 -3.86 3.74
C VAL A 191 2.67 -4.14 3.45
N ASN A 192 3.20 -5.21 4.04
CA ASN A 192 4.55 -5.69 3.77
C ASN A 192 4.51 -6.63 2.55
N ILE A 193 4.89 -6.10 1.38
CA ILE A 193 4.89 -6.80 0.10
C ILE A 193 5.86 -7.98 0.13
N GLY A 194 7.08 -7.76 0.64
CA GLY A 194 8.11 -8.80 0.67
C GLY A 194 7.74 -10.02 1.51
N ARG A 195 7.02 -9.80 2.62
CA ARG A 195 6.56 -10.85 3.53
C ARG A 195 5.11 -11.27 3.31
N LYS A 196 4.43 -10.71 2.30
CA LYS A 196 3.01 -10.94 2.00
C LYS A 196 2.09 -10.80 3.22
N LYS A 197 2.24 -9.70 3.94
CA LYS A 197 1.54 -9.47 5.20
C LYS A 197 0.79 -8.14 5.21
N ASN A 198 -0.49 -8.17 5.59
CA ASN A 198 -1.37 -7.01 5.71
C ASN A 198 -1.83 -6.88 7.16
N PHE A 199 -1.68 -5.70 7.75
CA PHE A 199 -1.87 -5.51 9.17
C PHE A 199 -2.50 -4.16 9.49
N LEU A 200 -3.46 -4.17 10.42
CA LEU A 200 -3.94 -2.97 11.11
C LEU A 200 -3.05 -2.72 12.32
N TYR A 201 -2.40 -1.57 12.36
CA TYR A 201 -1.51 -1.18 13.45
C TYR A 201 -2.21 -0.37 14.53
N TYR A 202 -3.19 0.43 14.12
CA TYR A 202 -3.89 1.35 15.00
C TYR A 202 -5.38 1.36 14.67
N SER A 203 -6.22 1.15 15.69
CA SER A 203 -7.67 1.25 15.60
C SER A 203 -8.20 1.93 16.86
N ALA A 204 -9.10 2.90 16.70
CA ALA A 204 -9.76 3.57 17.82
C ALA A 204 -10.54 2.62 18.77
N ASP A 205 -10.93 1.43 18.29
CA ASP A 205 -11.77 0.49 19.06
C ASP A 205 -10.97 -0.56 19.85
N ASP A 206 -9.63 -0.52 19.84
CA ASP A 206 -8.83 -1.50 20.57
C ASP A 206 -8.93 -1.24 22.10
N PRO A 207 -9.50 -2.16 22.89
CA PRO A 207 -9.72 -1.99 24.33
C PRO A 207 -8.43 -1.72 25.11
N SER A 208 -7.30 -2.23 24.63
CA SER A 208 -5.99 -2.01 25.26
C SER A 208 -5.42 -0.62 25.00
N VAL A 209 -5.96 0.09 24.01
CA VAL A 209 -5.71 1.52 23.80
C VAL A 209 -6.75 2.34 24.57
N SER A 210 -8.05 2.03 24.45
CA SER A 210 -9.12 2.83 25.06
C SER A 210 -9.13 2.85 26.60
N THR A 211 -8.56 1.84 27.26
CA THR A 211 -8.48 1.79 28.73
C THR A 211 -7.45 2.75 29.33
N SER A 212 -6.52 3.28 28.53
CA SER A 212 -5.47 4.21 28.99
C SER A 212 -5.79 5.68 28.70
N PHE A 213 -6.75 5.96 27.82
CA PHE A 213 -7.04 7.31 27.34
C PHE A 213 -8.50 7.67 27.56
N GLY A 214 -8.74 8.81 28.21
CA GLY A 214 -10.07 9.41 28.30
C GLY A 214 -10.45 10.07 26.97
N GLY A 215 -10.82 9.29 25.95
CA GLY A 215 -11.43 9.80 24.72
C GLY A 215 -10.91 9.20 23.41
N ASP A 216 -11.50 9.68 22.30
CA ASP A 216 -11.13 9.30 20.94
C ASP A 216 -9.71 9.78 20.61
N LEU A 217 -9.01 8.94 19.85
CA LEU A 217 -7.56 9.00 19.73
C LEU A 217 -7.22 9.12 18.24
N PHE A 218 -6.80 10.32 17.80
CA PHE A 218 -6.70 10.70 16.39
C PHE A 218 -5.27 10.64 15.89
N LEU A 219 -5.05 9.94 14.77
CA LEU A 219 -3.72 9.85 14.18
C LEU A 219 -3.39 11.14 13.45
N LYS A 220 -2.31 11.81 13.88
CA LYS A 220 -1.89 13.11 13.36
C LYS A 220 -0.71 13.02 12.41
N ALA A 221 0.37 12.36 12.81
CA ALA A 221 1.56 12.15 11.97
C ALA A 221 2.09 10.72 12.08
N PHE A 222 2.80 10.26 11.05
CA PHE A 222 3.39 8.92 11.02
C PHE A 222 4.63 8.91 10.13
N ASP A 223 5.63 8.15 10.54
CA ASP A 223 6.78 7.80 9.71
C ASP A 223 7.37 6.43 10.09
N SER A 224 8.16 5.85 9.18
CA SER A 224 8.73 4.51 9.30
C SER A 224 10.10 4.41 8.63
N ASP A 225 10.99 3.61 9.21
CA ASP A 225 12.32 3.28 8.67
C ASP A 225 12.39 1.87 8.05
N GLY A 226 11.24 1.20 7.87
CA GLY A 226 11.17 -0.16 7.36
C GLY A 226 11.43 -1.27 8.39
N LYS A 227 11.86 -0.92 9.62
CA LYS A 227 11.93 -1.84 10.78
C LYS A 227 11.00 -1.44 11.91
N SER A 228 10.88 -0.14 12.14
CA SER A 228 10.12 0.50 13.21
C SER A 228 9.30 1.67 12.68
N CYS A 229 8.32 2.09 13.46
CA CYS A 229 7.47 3.23 13.18
C CYS A 229 7.41 4.17 14.38
N ALA A 230 7.24 5.45 14.07
CA ALA A 230 6.85 6.46 15.03
C ALA A 230 5.53 7.08 14.59
N ILE A 231 4.61 7.27 15.54
CA ILE A 231 3.26 7.79 15.29
C ILE A 231 3.00 8.91 16.28
N ALA A 232 2.55 10.06 15.80
CA ALA A 232 1.98 11.09 16.63
C ALA A 232 0.46 10.97 16.62
N VAL A 233 -0.15 10.88 17.79
CA VAL A 233 -1.60 10.84 17.97
C VAL A 233 -2.04 11.97 18.90
N VAL A 234 -3.29 12.40 18.78
CA VAL A 234 -3.91 13.39 19.65
C VAL A 234 -5.07 12.74 20.39
N SER A 235 -5.12 12.91 21.71
CA SER A 235 -6.26 12.53 22.55
C SER A 235 -6.67 13.74 23.39
N GLY A 236 -7.94 14.14 23.29
CA GLY A 236 -8.38 15.45 23.78
C GLY A 236 -7.60 16.57 23.09
N ASP A 237 -6.77 17.28 23.88
CA ASP A 237 -5.89 18.38 23.43
C ASP A 237 -4.40 18.09 23.64
N LYS A 238 -4.04 16.82 23.86
CA LYS A 238 -2.65 16.42 24.13
C LYS A 238 -2.11 15.53 23.02
N SER A 239 -0.84 15.77 22.65
CA SER A 239 -0.13 14.91 21.71
C SER A 239 0.59 13.79 22.44
N HIS A 240 0.62 12.61 21.83
CA HIS A 240 1.39 11.47 22.28
C HIS A 240 2.24 10.97 21.11
N ILE A 241 3.47 10.54 21.40
CA ILE A 241 4.33 9.86 20.45
C ILE A 241 4.33 8.38 20.82
N LEU A 242 3.92 7.53 19.87
CA LEU A 242 4.03 6.09 19.96
C LEU A 242 5.19 5.61 19.11
N HIS A 243 5.84 4.53 19.53
CA HIS A 243 6.95 3.91 18.84
C HIS A 243 6.88 2.38 18.93
N GLY A 244 7.23 1.68 17.86
CA GLY A 244 7.35 0.22 17.89
C GLY A 244 7.86 -0.38 16.59
N ARG A 245 8.06 -1.69 16.57
CA ARG A 245 8.44 -2.41 15.34
C ARG A 245 7.28 -2.41 14.35
N ILE A 246 7.55 -2.35 13.05
CA ILE A 246 6.54 -2.52 11.97
C ILE A 246 5.95 -3.94 11.94
N SER A 247 6.38 -4.84 12.82
CA SER A 247 5.75 -6.16 13.01
C SER A 247 4.98 -6.28 14.32
N GLY A 248 4.94 -5.24 15.16
CA GLY A 248 4.32 -5.27 16.49
C GLY A 248 3.54 -4.00 16.79
N LYS A 249 2.64 -4.06 17.76
CA LYS A 249 1.85 -2.88 18.15
C LYS A 249 2.77 -1.79 18.73
N PRO A 250 2.69 -0.53 18.27
CA PRO A 250 3.50 0.55 18.81
C PRO A 250 3.00 0.95 20.20
N GLU A 251 3.95 1.18 21.10
CA GLU A 251 3.69 1.55 22.49
C GLU A 251 3.87 3.06 22.67
N ILE A 252 3.23 3.61 23.70
CA ILE A 252 3.41 5.01 24.04
C ILE A 252 4.85 5.21 24.50
N LEU A 253 5.57 6.04 23.75
CA LEU A 253 6.92 6.45 24.11
C LEU A 253 6.89 7.74 24.93
N PHE A 254 6.09 8.71 24.50
CA PHE A 254 5.89 9.98 25.20
C PHE A 254 4.39 10.28 25.26
N ALA A 255 3.90 10.61 26.46
CA ALA A 255 2.50 10.93 26.72
C ALA A 255 2.33 12.40 27.12
N ASP A 256 1.13 12.93 26.91
CA ASP A 256 0.68 14.23 27.40
C ASP A 256 1.60 15.40 27.04
N LEU A 257 2.20 15.34 25.85
CA LEU A 257 3.11 16.38 25.39
C LEU A 257 2.32 17.70 25.23
N PRO A 258 2.83 18.81 25.79
CA PRO A 258 2.19 20.14 25.70
C PRO A 258 2.41 20.80 24.33
N TYR A 259 2.66 19.99 23.30
CA TYR A 259 2.98 20.43 21.95
C TYR A 259 2.01 19.80 20.98
N ASP A 260 1.63 20.55 19.96
CA ASP A 260 0.79 20.02 18.89
C ASP A 260 1.66 19.46 17.76
N ILE A 261 1.79 18.14 17.66
CA ILE A 261 2.78 17.50 16.77
C ILE A 261 2.23 17.34 15.36
N ASP A 262 2.79 18.07 14.41
CA ASP A 262 2.35 18.10 13.01
C ASP A 262 3.10 17.10 12.11
N ARG A 263 4.37 16.82 12.44
CA ARG A 263 5.21 15.90 11.68
C ARG A 263 6.07 15.08 12.61
N ILE A 264 6.33 13.83 12.23
CA ILE A 264 7.23 12.93 12.93
C ILE A 264 8.08 12.19 11.92
N PHE A 265 9.32 11.89 12.31
CA PHE A 265 10.30 11.20 11.50
C PHE A 265 11.09 10.24 12.38
N ILE A 266 11.45 9.07 11.85
CA ILE A 266 12.22 8.04 12.57
C ILE A 266 13.42 7.54 11.77
N SER A 267 14.53 7.32 12.47
CA SER A 267 15.72 6.62 11.96
C SER A 267 16.37 5.79 13.05
N GLY A 268 16.23 4.47 13.00
CA GLY A 268 16.73 3.60 14.05
C GLY A 268 16.15 4.00 15.40
N ASP A 269 17.00 4.51 16.29
CA ASP A 269 16.58 4.95 17.63
C ASP A 269 16.09 6.40 17.71
N ARG A 270 16.35 7.20 16.67
CA ARG A 270 16.11 8.64 16.68
C ARG A 270 14.71 8.96 16.18
N ILE A 271 14.00 9.77 16.95
CA ILE A 271 12.72 10.34 16.56
C ILE A 271 12.88 11.85 16.51
N VAL A 272 12.58 12.43 15.35
CA VAL A 272 12.52 13.89 15.18
C VAL A 272 11.08 14.26 14.91
N PHE A 273 10.58 15.28 15.60
CA PHE A 273 9.21 15.76 15.39
C PHE A 273 9.18 17.28 15.24
N SER A 274 8.26 17.76 14.42
CA SER A 274 7.91 19.18 14.33
C SER A 274 6.59 19.37 15.06
N ALA A 275 6.56 20.36 15.94
CA ALA A 275 5.36 20.68 16.70
C ALA A 275 5.18 22.19 16.85
N THR A 276 3.99 22.59 17.26
CA THR A 276 3.66 23.95 17.65
C THR A 276 3.47 23.99 19.16
N ASP A 277 4.11 24.94 19.85
CA ASP A 277 3.90 25.14 21.29
C ASP A 277 2.62 25.94 21.58
N GLU A 278 2.27 26.09 22.86
CA GLU A 278 1.08 26.84 23.31
C GLU A 278 1.09 28.32 22.87
N THR A 279 2.26 28.87 22.50
CA THR A 279 2.42 30.25 22.01
C THR A 279 2.35 30.36 20.48
N GLY A 280 2.15 29.25 19.77
CA GLY A 280 2.14 29.21 18.32
C GLY A 280 3.52 29.16 17.67
N ARG A 281 4.60 28.94 18.44
CA ARG A 281 5.96 28.84 17.89
C ARG A 281 6.22 27.44 17.38
N THR A 282 6.81 27.35 16.20
CA THR A 282 7.29 26.07 15.65
C THR A 282 8.54 25.63 16.39
N ILE A 283 8.49 24.42 16.95
CA ILE A 283 9.61 23.74 17.59
C ILE A 283 9.93 22.44 16.86
N VAL A 284 11.19 22.05 16.89
CA VAL A 284 11.66 20.76 16.42
C VAL A 284 12.29 20.02 17.58
N GLY A 285 11.71 18.88 17.93
CA GLY A 285 12.22 18.03 18.99
C GLY A 285 13.02 16.86 18.44
N VAL A 286 14.11 16.51 19.14
CA VAL A 286 14.91 15.31 18.89
C VAL A 286 14.85 14.41 20.11
N ALA A 287 14.47 13.15 19.91
CA ALA A 287 14.25 12.17 20.96
C ALA A 287 14.88 10.81 20.65
N SER A 288 15.09 10.01 21.69
CA SER A 288 15.52 8.60 21.62
C SER A 288 14.39 7.68 22.07
N ALA A 289 14.11 6.67 21.26
CA ALA A 289 13.18 5.61 21.61
C ALA A 289 13.72 4.69 22.72
N SER A 290 15.01 4.36 22.69
CA SER A 290 15.67 3.46 23.63
C SER A 290 15.87 4.10 25.00
N GLN A 291 16.30 5.36 25.04
CA GLN A 291 16.49 6.11 26.27
C GLN A 291 15.19 6.74 26.80
N LYS A 292 14.12 6.72 26.00
CA LYS A 292 12.82 7.35 26.31
C LYS A 292 12.99 8.80 26.76
N LYS A 293 13.85 9.55 26.06
CA LYS A 293 14.22 10.93 26.40
C LYS A 293 14.11 11.85 25.19
N ILE A 294 13.58 13.05 25.42
CA ILE A 294 13.68 14.18 24.49
C ILE A 294 14.92 14.96 24.88
N PHE A 295 15.90 15.07 23.98
CA PHE A 295 17.19 15.70 24.28
C PHE A 295 17.13 17.21 24.15
N ASN A 296 16.62 17.67 23.01
CA ASN A 296 16.62 19.08 22.64
C ASN A 296 15.34 19.45 21.91
N LEU A 297 14.92 20.70 22.13
CA LEU A 297 13.84 21.38 21.41
C LEU A 297 14.43 22.64 20.78
N TYR A 298 14.45 22.69 19.46
CA TYR A 298 14.95 23.82 18.71
C TYR A 298 13.78 24.68 18.23
N SER A 299 13.77 25.96 18.60
CA SER A 299 12.84 26.92 18.01
C SER A 299 13.25 27.17 16.56
N MET A 300 12.32 26.95 15.63
CA MET A 300 12.56 27.16 14.21
C MET A 300 11.69 28.32 13.69
N ALA A 301 12.30 29.22 12.93
CA ALA A 301 11.62 30.37 12.33
C ALA A 301 11.01 30.08 10.95
N GLU A 302 11.29 28.90 10.39
CA GLU A 302 10.87 28.50 9.05
C GLU A 302 10.58 26.99 8.98
N GLU A 303 9.70 26.59 8.06
CA GLU A 303 9.42 25.20 7.76
C GLU A 303 10.65 24.50 7.19
N PHE A 304 10.74 23.18 7.42
CA PHE A 304 11.79 22.33 6.87
C PHE A 304 11.22 21.07 6.20
N VAL A 305 12.08 20.44 5.40
CA VAL A 305 11.83 19.16 4.73
C VAL A 305 12.96 18.21 5.08
N VAL A 306 12.63 17.00 5.52
CA VAL A 306 13.65 15.97 5.80
C VAL A 306 14.15 15.37 4.49
N LEU A 307 15.47 15.32 4.36
CA LEU A 307 16.21 14.92 3.16
C LEU A 307 16.69 13.49 3.26
N ALA A 308 17.41 13.22 4.34
CA ALA A 308 17.91 11.92 4.71
C ALA A 308 17.74 11.76 6.21
N LYS A 309 17.68 10.51 6.61
CA LYS A 309 17.62 10.08 8.00
C LYS A 309 18.79 9.12 8.21
N ASP A 310 19.63 9.40 9.18
CA ASP A 310 20.70 8.49 9.58
C ASP A 310 20.56 8.12 11.08
N SER A 311 21.35 7.15 11.55
CA SER A 311 21.31 6.71 12.95
C SER A 311 21.72 7.78 13.96
N LYS A 312 22.42 8.83 13.53
CA LYS A 312 22.96 9.90 14.37
C LYS A 312 22.06 11.14 14.37
N GLY A 313 21.22 11.34 13.37
CA GLY A 313 20.45 12.56 13.16
C GLY A 313 19.71 12.60 11.82
N MET A 314 19.34 13.80 11.40
CA MET A 314 18.60 14.05 10.17
C MET A 314 19.19 15.20 9.37
N TYR A 315 19.24 15.01 8.05
CA TYR A 315 19.53 16.08 7.11
C TYR A 315 18.22 16.78 6.77
N ILE A 316 18.18 18.10 6.97
CA ILE A 316 16.98 18.92 6.75
C ILE A 316 17.27 20.04 5.76
N PHE A 317 16.33 20.28 4.86
CA PHE A 317 16.35 21.40 3.93
C PHE A 317 15.37 22.46 4.38
N TYR A 318 15.84 23.70 4.39
CA TYR A 318 15.02 24.88 4.63
C TYR A 318 14.74 25.58 3.30
N PRO A 319 13.49 25.52 2.79
CA PRO A 319 13.17 26.04 1.47
C PRO A 319 13.32 27.56 1.34
N ARG A 320 12.99 28.31 2.41
CA ARG A 320 12.99 29.77 2.38
C ARG A 320 14.43 30.31 2.42
N SER A 321 15.25 29.84 3.35
CA SER A 321 16.67 30.22 3.42
C SER A 321 17.59 29.47 2.44
N ARG A 322 17.08 28.45 1.75
CA ARG A 322 17.81 27.64 0.74
C ARG A 322 19.09 27.03 1.29
N ARG A 323 19.02 26.51 2.51
CA ARG A 323 20.13 25.87 3.22
C ARG A 323 19.80 24.44 3.61
N ILE A 324 20.83 23.61 3.72
CA ILE A 324 20.77 22.27 4.31
C ILE A 324 21.46 22.33 5.65
N ALA A 325 20.84 21.74 6.65
CA ALA A 325 21.44 21.55 7.96
C ALA A 325 21.38 20.08 8.36
N PHE A 326 22.25 19.71 9.29
CA PHE A 326 22.20 18.47 10.02
C PHE A 326 21.68 18.75 11.43
N LEU A 327 20.78 17.89 11.89
CA LEU A 327 20.14 17.96 13.18
C LEU A 327 20.42 16.66 13.94
N ASP A 328 21.07 16.75 15.10
CA ASP A 328 21.28 15.62 16.01
C ASP A 328 20.81 15.95 17.44
N GLU A 329 21.17 15.09 18.39
CA GLU A 329 20.82 15.25 19.80
C GLU A 329 21.27 16.59 20.38
N GLU A 330 22.43 17.11 19.98
CA GLU A 330 23.12 18.23 20.63
C GLU A 330 23.22 19.48 19.74
N HIS A 331 23.24 19.30 18.42
CA HIS A 331 23.60 20.32 17.46
C HIS A 331 22.57 20.46 16.32
N HIS A 332 22.43 21.71 15.89
CA HIS A 332 21.81 22.07 14.62
C HIS A 332 22.83 22.85 13.78
N THR A 333 23.43 22.16 12.80
CA THR A 333 24.59 22.68 12.05
C THR A 333 24.24 22.91 10.59
N VAL A 334 24.37 24.14 10.10
CA VAL A 334 24.17 24.45 8.67
C VAL A 334 25.37 23.92 7.88
N LEU A 335 25.10 23.02 6.94
CA LEU A 335 26.11 22.39 6.10
C LEU A 335 26.31 23.12 4.78
N ILE A 336 25.21 23.53 4.14
CA ILE A 336 25.22 24.13 2.79
C ILE A 336 24.25 25.30 2.76
N SER A 337 24.64 26.38 2.11
CA SER A 337 23.77 27.54 1.88
C SER A 337 23.79 27.98 0.42
N GLY A 338 22.80 28.80 0.03
CA GLY A 338 22.82 29.47 -1.27
C GLY A 338 22.45 28.60 -2.48
N MET A 339 21.84 27.42 -2.28
CA MET A 339 21.43 26.54 -3.37
C MET A 339 20.34 27.17 -4.24
N LYS A 340 20.19 26.68 -5.47
CA LYS A 340 18.99 26.95 -6.26
C LYS A 340 17.94 25.91 -5.90
N ALA A 341 16.76 26.38 -5.51
CA ALA A 341 15.62 25.53 -5.21
C ALA A 341 14.38 26.02 -5.94
N GLN A 342 13.61 25.10 -6.47
CA GLN A 342 12.33 25.37 -7.12
C GLN A 342 11.24 24.56 -6.43
N LYS A 343 10.20 25.25 -5.97
CA LYS A 343 9.00 24.64 -5.40
C LYS A 343 8.10 24.13 -6.52
N ILE A 344 7.57 22.94 -6.32
CA ILE A 344 6.64 22.25 -7.20
C ILE A 344 5.45 21.80 -6.35
N ARG A 345 4.23 21.97 -6.88
CA ARG A 345 3.00 21.46 -6.24
C ARG A 345 2.44 20.35 -7.10
N ASP A 346 2.17 19.20 -6.50
CA ASP A 346 1.45 18.10 -7.13
C ASP A 346 0.28 17.62 -6.28
N GLY A 347 -0.37 16.52 -6.70
CA GLY A 347 -1.49 15.92 -5.98
C GLY A 347 -1.10 15.25 -4.66
N ASP A 348 0.19 14.92 -4.46
CA ASP A 348 0.71 14.29 -3.24
C ASP A 348 1.30 15.32 -2.26
N GLY A 349 1.49 16.57 -2.71
CA GLY A 349 1.83 17.70 -1.87
C GLY A 349 2.85 18.66 -2.50
N VAL A 350 3.64 19.28 -1.64
CA VAL A 350 4.71 20.20 -2.04
C VAL A 350 6.02 19.42 -2.16
N LYS A 351 6.67 19.52 -3.32
CA LYS A 351 7.99 18.95 -3.59
C LYS A 351 8.98 20.05 -4.01
N TYR A 352 10.27 19.78 -3.90
CA TYR A 352 11.33 20.72 -4.23
C TYR A 352 12.37 20.09 -5.15
N LEU A 353 12.77 20.80 -6.20
CA LEU A 353 13.96 20.48 -6.98
C LEU A 353 15.10 21.37 -6.48
N ILE A 354 16.21 20.77 -6.08
CA ILE A 354 17.38 21.47 -5.54
C ILE A 354 18.58 21.17 -6.41
N ALA A 355 19.29 22.22 -6.81
CA ALA A 355 20.55 22.12 -7.52
C ALA A 355 21.62 22.97 -6.80
N PRO A 356 22.86 22.47 -6.68
CA PRO A 356 23.97 23.24 -6.15
C PRO A 356 24.27 24.43 -7.09
N LYS A 357 24.82 25.50 -6.55
CA LYS A 357 25.45 26.54 -7.37
C LYS A 357 26.86 26.06 -7.76
N GLN A 358 27.29 26.40 -8.97
CA GLN A 358 28.53 25.88 -9.58
C GLN A 358 29.80 26.07 -8.74
N ASP A 359 29.80 27.03 -7.80
CA ASP A 359 31.00 27.45 -7.07
C ASP A 359 31.10 26.94 -5.63
N PHE A 360 30.10 26.19 -5.15
CA PHE A 360 30.04 25.75 -3.75
C PHE A 360 29.60 24.30 -3.70
N LEU A 361 30.56 23.37 -3.64
CA LEU A 361 30.47 22.13 -2.85
C LEU A 361 31.74 21.28 -2.98
N ASP A 362 32.25 20.81 -1.84
CA ASP A 362 33.19 19.69 -1.79
C ASP A 362 32.49 18.42 -2.30
N GLU A 363 33.15 17.65 -3.17
CA GLU A 363 32.60 16.46 -3.83
C GLU A 363 32.13 15.41 -2.81
N SER A 364 32.80 15.36 -1.64
CA SER A 364 32.46 14.44 -0.55
C SER A 364 31.08 14.72 0.07
N SER A 365 30.77 16.00 0.31
CA SER A 365 29.52 16.44 0.94
C SER A 365 28.34 16.39 -0.05
N LEU A 366 28.61 16.63 -1.33
CA LEU A 366 27.65 16.41 -2.40
C LEU A 366 27.30 14.93 -2.53
N GLY A 367 28.30 14.03 -2.46
CA GLY A 367 28.09 12.58 -2.53
C GLY A 367 27.08 12.06 -1.50
N ALA A 368 27.28 12.42 -0.22
CA ALA A 368 26.38 11.99 0.87
C ALA A 368 24.94 12.50 0.71
N LEU A 369 24.75 13.70 0.16
CA LEU A 369 23.42 14.26 -0.09
C LEU A 369 22.76 13.70 -1.36
N LEU A 370 23.54 13.36 -2.39
CA LEU A 370 23.01 12.72 -3.60
C LEU A 370 22.55 11.28 -3.34
N GLU A 371 23.07 10.65 -2.29
CA GLU A 371 22.61 9.35 -1.80
C GLU A 371 21.38 9.46 -0.87
N SER A 372 20.99 10.68 -0.46
CA SER A 372 19.80 10.89 0.35
C SER A 372 18.51 10.84 -0.47
N HIS A 373 17.63 9.90 -0.11
CA HIS A 373 16.33 9.75 -0.77
C HIS A 373 15.23 10.45 0.04
N SER A 374 14.71 11.56 -0.50
CA SER A 374 13.50 12.22 0.02
C SER A 374 12.37 12.14 -1.00
N PRO A 375 11.14 11.74 -0.59
CA PRO A 375 9.98 11.78 -1.47
C PRO A 375 9.55 13.21 -1.83
N SER A 376 10.04 14.22 -1.08
CA SER A 376 9.67 15.62 -1.25
C SER A 376 10.79 16.47 -1.86
N VAL A 377 11.99 15.91 -2.05
CA VAL A 377 13.15 16.67 -2.55
C VAL A 377 13.92 15.86 -3.60
N MET A 378 14.16 16.48 -4.76
CA MET A 378 15.11 15.99 -5.75
C MET A 378 16.41 16.77 -5.66
N TYR A 379 17.53 16.06 -5.49
CA TYR A 379 18.85 16.62 -5.70
C TYR A 379 19.28 16.45 -7.15
N LEU A 380 19.70 17.55 -7.74
CA LEU A 380 20.13 17.63 -9.13
C LEU A 380 21.57 18.06 -9.18
N ARG A 381 22.33 17.49 -10.12
CA ARG A 381 23.75 17.79 -10.29
C ARG A 381 24.00 19.27 -10.59
N ASP A 382 23.16 19.89 -11.41
CA ASP A 382 23.29 21.28 -11.80
C ASP A 382 21.94 21.93 -12.18
N VAL A 383 22.02 23.19 -12.58
CA VAL A 383 20.87 24.01 -12.99
C VAL A 383 20.26 23.54 -14.32
N ASN A 384 21.03 22.93 -15.21
CA ASN A 384 20.53 22.42 -16.48
C ASN A 384 19.60 21.23 -16.27
N HIS A 385 19.95 20.34 -15.34
CA HIS A 385 19.09 19.24 -14.94
C HIS A 385 17.77 19.76 -14.34
N LEU A 386 17.83 20.82 -13.51
CA LEU A 386 16.65 21.48 -12.95
C LEU A 386 15.73 22.01 -14.05
N ASN A 387 16.30 22.66 -15.06
CA ASN A 387 15.56 23.15 -16.21
C ASN A 387 14.94 22.01 -17.05
N PHE A 388 15.67 20.91 -17.25
CA PHE A 388 15.16 19.74 -17.96
C PHE A 388 13.95 19.13 -17.26
N VAL A 389 14.07 18.82 -15.96
CA VAL A 389 12.98 18.24 -15.17
C VAL A 389 11.77 19.16 -15.23
N LYS A 390 11.97 20.47 -15.05
CA LYS A 390 10.91 21.47 -15.17
C LYS A 390 10.19 21.41 -16.52
N LYS A 391 10.94 21.30 -17.63
CA LYS A 391 10.35 21.18 -18.97
C LYS A 391 9.46 19.94 -19.07
N GLN A 392 9.91 18.79 -18.58
CA GLN A 392 9.12 17.55 -18.59
C GLN A 392 7.87 17.65 -17.71
N LEU A 393 7.98 18.25 -16.53
CA LEU A 393 6.84 18.45 -15.63
C LEU A 393 5.81 19.41 -16.22
N SER A 394 6.25 20.44 -16.95
CA SER A 394 5.34 21.40 -17.59
C SER A 394 4.52 20.81 -18.76
N SER A 395 4.95 19.68 -19.32
CA SER A 395 4.22 19.00 -20.40
C SER A 395 3.16 17.98 -19.90
N CYS A 396 2.97 17.83 -18.59
CA CYS A 396 2.03 16.87 -18.02
C CYS A 396 0.92 17.57 -17.21
N GLU A 397 -0.32 17.10 -17.34
CA GLU A 397 -1.48 17.70 -16.64
C GLU A 397 -1.42 17.53 -15.12
N GLN A 398 -1.06 16.34 -14.66
CA GLN A 398 -0.85 16.01 -13.24
C GLN A 398 0.30 15.01 -13.15
N TYR A 399 1.19 15.23 -12.20
CA TYR A 399 2.36 14.38 -12.02
C TYR A 399 2.63 14.08 -10.54
N SER A 400 3.08 12.87 -10.22
CA SER A 400 3.81 12.64 -8.97
C SER A 400 5.26 12.32 -9.30
N PHE A 401 6.19 13.09 -8.75
CA PHE A 401 7.61 12.87 -8.95
C PHE A 401 8.20 11.99 -7.83
N TYR A 402 9.10 11.07 -8.20
CA TYR A 402 9.90 10.24 -7.28
C TYR A 402 11.37 10.18 -7.75
N PRO A 403 12.35 10.58 -6.92
CA PRO A 403 13.76 10.46 -7.27
C PRO A 403 14.25 9.01 -7.13
N LEU A 404 14.94 8.50 -8.15
CA LEU A 404 15.66 7.23 -8.06
C LEU A 404 17.16 7.44 -7.79
N SER A 405 17.73 8.51 -8.33
CA SER A 405 19.10 8.96 -8.08
C SER A 405 19.26 10.44 -8.50
N ALA A 406 20.48 10.98 -8.40
CA ALA A 406 20.83 12.31 -8.89
C ALA A 406 20.49 12.57 -10.37
N ASP A 407 20.51 11.52 -11.19
CA ASP A 407 20.32 11.59 -12.64
C ASP A 407 19.15 10.72 -13.12
N GLU A 408 18.38 10.09 -12.23
CA GLU A 408 17.25 9.25 -12.59
C GLU A 408 16.04 9.53 -11.71
N TYR A 409 14.86 9.59 -12.32
CA TYR A 409 13.61 9.83 -11.61
C TYR A 409 12.43 9.20 -12.34
N VAL A 410 11.31 9.10 -11.63
CA VAL A 410 10.04 8.65 -12.18
C VAL A 410 9.01 9.77 -12.05
N ILE A 411 8.26 10.00 -13.12
CA ILE A 411 7.06 10.84 -13.12
C ILE A 411 5.86 9.91 -13.28
N LEU A 412 4.94 9.94 -12.34
CA LEU A 412 3.60 9.38 -12.51
C LEU A 412 2.73 10.40 -13.24
N ALA A 413 2.66 10.33 -14.57
CA ALA A 413 1.87 11.26 -15.35
C ALA A 413 0.41 10.77 -15.49
N LYS A 414 -0.54 11.69 -15.45
CA LYS A 414 -1.92 11.41 -15.86
C LYS A 414 -2.02 11.46 -17.40
N GLU A 415 -2.45 10.36 -18.00
CA GLU A 415 -2.72 10.20 -19.43
C GLU A 415 -4.19 9.77 -19.58
N GLY A 416 -5.07 10.73 -19.87
CA GLY A 416 -6.51 10.53 -19.87
C GLY A 416 -7.08 10.17 -18.49
N SER A 417 -7.76 9.02 -18.38
CA SER A 417 -8.30 8.49 -17.11
C SER A 417 -7.34 7.59 -16.35
N THR A 418 -6.11 7.42 -16.83
CA THR A 418 -5.12 6.51 -16.26
C THR A 418 -3.87 7.25 -15.78
N ARG A 419 -3.17 6.69 -14.79
CA ARG A 419 -1.86 7.17 -14.35
C ARG A 419 -0.79 6.18 -14.81
N LYS A 420 0.33 6.70 -15.30
CA LYS A 420 1.44 5.90 -15.81
C LYS A 420 2.76 6.39 -15.24
N PHE A 421 3.53 5.48 -14.64
CA PHE A 421 4.90 5.77 -14.26
C PHE A 421 5.79 5.80 -15.51
N THR A 422 6.43 6.93 -15.76
CA THR A 422 7.43 7.13 -16.81
C THR A 422 8.78 7.40 -16.15
N LYS A 423 9.75 6.52 -16.40
CA LYS A 423 11.13 6.68 -15.93
C LYS A 423 11.89 7.61 -16.87
N TYR A 424 12.56 8.60 -16.30
CA TYR A 424 13.45 9.51 -16.99
C TYR A 424 14.88 9.32 -16.48
N ALA A 425 15.83 9.22 -17.40
CA ALA A 425 17.25 9.29 -17.11
C ALA A 425 17.82 10.58 -17.71
N VAL A 426 18.35 11.44 -16.85
CA VAL A 426 19.00 12.72 -17.20
C VAL A 426 20.35 12.49 -17.88
N ARG A 427 20.87 11.25 -17.88
CA ARG A 427 22.10 10.81 -18.58
C ARG A 427 22.15 11.14 -20.08
N GLY A 428 21.01 11.45 -20.71
CA GLY A 428 20.90 11.88 -22.11
C GLY A 428 21.09 13.38 -22.36
N LEU A 429 21.36 14.20 -21.35
CA LEU A 429 21.55 15.66 -21.45
C LEU A 429 22.99 16.12 -21.25
N LEU A 430 23.96 15.27 -21.56
CA LEU A 430 25.27 15.81 -21.92
C LEU A 430 25.02 16.82 -23.05
N SER A 431 25.43 18.08 -22.84
CA SER A 431 25.25 19.17 -23.79
C SER A 431 25.54 18.66 -25.21
N GLU A 432 24.75 19.07 -26.21
CA GLU A 432 24.92 18.64 -27.60
C GLU A 432 26.39 18.68 -28.04
N GLU A 433 27.16 19.65 -27.55
CA GLU A 433 28.62 19.78 -27.73
C GLU A 433 29.44 18.59 -27.22
N ARG A 434 29.16 18.05 -26.03
CA ARG A 434 29.91 16.91 -25.44
C ARG A 434 29.52 15.58 -26.08
N LEU A 435 28.26 15.43 -26.48
CA LEU A 435 27.78 14.25 -27.22
C LEU A 435 28.30 14.25 -28.67
N LEU A 436 28.40 15.42 -29.31
CA LEU A 436 29.11 15.62 -30.58
C LEU A 436 30.60 15.36 -30.44
N PHE A 437 31.24 15.84 -29.37
CA PHE A 437 32.66 15.60 -29.09
C PHE A 437 32.96 14.11 -28.93
N GLU A 438 32.17 13.36 -28.16
CA GLU A 438 32.36 11.90 -28.00
C GLU A 438 32.04 11.11 -29.26
N LYS A 439 31.00 11.47 -30.03
CA LYS A 439 30.73 10.85 -31.34
C LYS A 439 31.89 11.09 -32.31
N ASN A 440 32.44 12.31 -32.35
CA ASN A 440 33.59 12.65 -33.18
C ASN A 440 34.88 11.96 -32.70
N ASN A 441 35.07 11.81 -31.39
CA ASN A 441 36.21 11.08 -30.82
C ASN A 441 36.14 9.58 -31.08
N ARG A 442 34.94 8.96 -31.02
CA ARG A 442 34.77 7.56 -31.42
C ARG A 442 35.09 7.37 -32.90
N ARG A 443 34.57 8.24 -33.79
CA ARG A 443 34.89 8.20 -35.23
C ARG A 443 36.39 8.37 -35.49
N ARG A 444 37.07 9.27 -34.79
CA ARG A 444 38.55 9.42 -34.86
C ARG A 444 39.29 8.18 -34.39
N LYS A 445 38.87 7.56 -33.28
CA LYS A 445 39.48 6.32 -32.77
C LYS A 445 39.29 5.15 -33.74
N TYR A 446 38.11 5.01 -34.36
CA TYR A 446 37.88 4.00 -35.40
C TYR A 446 38.70 4.27 -36.67
N ALA A 447 38.80 5.53 -37.11
CA ALA A 447 39.64 5.90 -38.24
C ALA A 447 41.13 5.61 -37.97
N LEU A 448 41.63 5.97 -36.79
CA LEU A 448 43.01 5.66 -36.37
C LEU A 448 43.25 4.14 -36.26
N ALA A 449 42.30 3.38 -35.73
CA ALA A 449 42.39 1.92 -35.66
C ALA A 449 42.41 1.28 -37.06
N LEU A 450 41.59 1.78 -38.00
CA LEU A 450 41.58 1.32 -39.38
C LEU A 450 42.88 1.67 -40.11
N SER A 451 43.41 2.89 -39.93
CA SER A 451 44.71 3.30 -40.49
C SER A 451 45.87 2.47 -39.94
N ALA A 452 45.87 2.18 -38.63
CA ALA A 452 46.86 1.31 -38.01
C ALA A 452 46.78 -0.13 -38.54
N PHE A 453 45.57 -0.65 -38.72
CA PHE A 453 45.34 -1.98 -39.31
C PHE A 453 45.83 -2.07 -40.76
N LEU A 454 45.52 -1.06 -41.59
CA LEU A 454 46.00 -0.97 -42.98
C LEU A 454 47.53 -0.86 -43.05
N ALA A 455 48.15 -0.06 -42.18
CA ALA A 455 49.61 0.04 -42.11
C ALA A 455 50.26 -1.30 -41.73
N MET A 456 49.67 -2.04 -40.79
CA MET A 456 50.10 -3.39 -40.42
C MET A 456 49.99 -4.38 -41.59
N LEU A 457 48.91 -4.32 -42.38
CA LEU A 457 48.75 -5.14 -43.59
C LEU A 457 49.81 -4.84 -44.65
N ILE A 458 50.14 -3.56 -44.86
CA ILE A 458 51.19 -3.16 -45.82
C ILE A 458 52.57 -3.65 -45.36
N LEU A 459 52.90 -3.50 -44.07
CA LEU A 459 54.17 -3.97 -43.52
C LEU A 459 54.30 -5.48 -43.56
N THR A 460 53.24 -6.22 -43.26
CA THR A 460 53.24 -7.70 -43.39
C THR A 460 53.36 -8.13 -44.85
N ALA A 461 52.67 -7.47 -45.78
CA ALA A 461 52.82 -7.73 -47.22
C ALA A 461 54.26 -7.46 -47.71
N GLN A 462 54.88 -6.34 -47.30
CA GLN A 462 56.29 -6.05 -47.60
C GLN A 462 57.25 -7.06 -46.96
N GLY A 463 56.98 -7.49 -45.73
CA GLY A 463 57.73 -8.55 -45.05
C GLY A 463 57.70 -9.88 -45.82
N VAL A 464 56.53 -10.28 -46.33
CA VAL A 464 56.38 -11.48 -47.16
C VAL A 464 57.09 -11.35 -48.50
N ILE A 465 57.02 -10.18 -49.16
CA ILE A 465 57.71 -9.93 -50.43
C ILE A 465 59.24 -9.97 -50.24
N ASN A 466 59.75 -9.36 -49.18
CA ASN A 466 61.18 -9.36 -48.88
C ASN A 466 61.68 -10.75 -48.41
N GLY A 467 60.87 -11.50 -47.66
CA GLY A 467 61.14 -12.89 -47.31
C GLY A 467 61.24 -13.81 -48.54
N LYS A 468 60.29 -13.66 -49.49
CA LYS A 468 60.33 -14.38 -50.78
C LYS A 468 61.55 -14.01 -51.64
N LYS A 469 61.99 -12.75 -51.60
CA LYS A 469 63.23 -12.32 -52.27
C LYS A 469 64.49 -12.91 -51.62
N LYS A 470 64.54 -12.99 -50.29
CA LYS A 470 65.66 -13.64 -49.57
C LYS A 470 65.75 -15.14 -49.84
N GLN A 471 64.63 -15.86 -49.96
CA GLN A 471 64.63 -17.28 -50.33
C GLN A 471 65.02 -17.57 -51.79
N LYS A 472 64.91 -16.59 -52.70
CA LYS A 472 65.36 -16.74 -54.09
C LYS A 472 66.85 -16.45 -54.30
N ASN A 473 67.50 -15.78 -53.34
CA ASN A 473 68.91 -15.39 -53.41
C ASN A 473 69.77 -16.07 -52.34
N GLY A 474 69.25 -17.11 -51.67
CA GLY A 474 69.94 -17.92 -50.67
C GLY A 474 70.22 -19.32 -51.18
#